data_AF-A0A7X9E9S5-F1
#
_entry.id   AF-A0A7X9E9S5-F1
#
_cell.length_a   1.000
_cell.length_b   1.000
_cell.length_c   1.000
_cell.angle_alpha   90.00
_cell.angle_beta   90.00
_cell.angle_gamma   90.00
#
_symmetry.space_group_name_H-M   'P 1'
#
loop_
_entity.id
_entity.type
_entity.pdbx_description
1 polymer ?
#
loop_
_entity_poly.entity_id
_entity_poly.type
_entity_poly.pdbx_seq_one_letter_code
_entity_poly.pdbx_strand_id
1 'polypeptide(L)' 'MDFMELVKTRQSVRKYSNKPVESEKLEQCIEAARLAPSACNSQ' A
#
# COMPACT_ATOMS: atom_id res chain seq x y z
N MET A 1 -2.15 -1.64 -15.12
CA MET A 1 -1.90 -0.39 -14.39
C MET A 1 -0.41 -0.19 -14.29
N ASP A 2 0.08 0.91 -14.85
CA ASP A 2 1.44 1.38 -14.58
C ASP A 2 1.48 2.23 -13.29
N PHE A 3 2.67 2.64 -12.87
CA PHE A 3 2.82 3.45 -11.66
C PHE A 3 2.09 4.80 -11.74
N MET A 4 2.10 5.45 -12.90
CA MET A 4 1.49 6.78 -13.05
C MET A 4 -0.04 6.69 -12.99
N GLU A 5 -0.62 5.62 -13.51
CA GLU A 5 -2.05 5.31 -13.41
C GLU A 5 -2.44 4.97 -11.96
N LEU A 6 -1.62 4.20 -11.23
CA LEU A 6 -1.84 3.94 -9.80
C LEU A 6 -1.91 5.22 -8.97
N VAL A 7 -0.92 6.10 -9.15
CA VAL A 7 -0.82 7.35 -8.38
C VAL A 7 -2.04 8.25 -8.62
N LYS A 8 -2.53 8.29 -9.87
CA LYS A 8 -3.72 9.09 -10.24
C LYS A 8 -5.02 8.51 -9.71
N THR A 9 -5.14 7.18 -9.65
CA THR A 9 -6.37 6.50 -9.24
C THR A 9 -6.50 6.32 -7.73
N ARG A 10 -5.38 6.36 -7.00
CA ARG A 10 -5.39 6.28 -5.52
C ARG A 10 -6.24 7.40 -4.91
N GLN A 11 -7.13 7.00 -4.01
CA GLN A 11 -8.02 7.91 -3.29
C GLN A 11 -8.05 7.61 -1.78
N SER A 12 -8.54 8.57 -0.99
CA SER A 12 -8.85 8.37 0.43
C SER A 12 -10.21 7.66 0.56
N VAL A 13 -10.19 6.37 0.89
CA VAL A 13 -11.41 5.59 1.13
C VAL A 13 -11.93 5.90 2.53
N ARG A 14 -13.24 6.16 2.66
CA ARG A 14 -13.90 6.49 3.94
C ARG A 14 -15.09 5.58 4.30
N LYS A 15 -15.37 4.58 3.46
CA LYS A 15 -16.40 3.57 3.70
C LYS A 15 -15.87 2.23 3.21
N TYR A 16 -15.87 1.24 4.08
CA TYR A 16 -15.35 -0.11 3.82
C TYR A 16 -16.48 -1.13 3.86
N SER A 17 -16.29 -2.26 3.19
CA SER A 17 -17.18 -3.41 3.35
C SER A 17 -16.73 -4.26 4.55
N ASN A 18 -17.59 -5.18 4.99
CA ASN A 18 -17.25 -6.14 6.06
C ASN A 18 -16.40 -7.32 5.55
N LYS A 19 -15.98 -7.32 4.28
CA LYS A 19 -15.17 -8.39 3.72
C LYS A 19 -13.73 -8.21 4.21
N PRO A 20 -13.13 -9.22 4.88
CA PRO A 20 -11.72 -9.16 5.24
C PRO A 20 -10.83 -9.15 4.00
N VAL A 21 -9.68 -8.48 4.11
CA VAL A 21 -8.63 -8.52 3.10
C VAL A 21 -7.82 -9.81 3.29
N GLU A 22 -7.48 -10.46 2.18
CA GLU A 22 -6.66 -11.68 2.18
C GLU A 22 -5.23 -11.37 2.69
N SER A 23 -4.66 -12.25 3.52
CA SER A 23 -3.38 -12.02 4.22
C SER A 23 -2.23 -11.70 3.27
N GLU A 24 -2.15 -12.40 2.14
CA GLU A 24 -1.07 -12.25 1.16
C GLU A 24 -1.04 -10.84 0.56
N LYS A 25 -2.20 -10.19 0.42
CA LYS A 25 -2.28 -8.81 -0.06
C LYS A 25 -1.74 -7.83 0.98
N LEU A 26 -2.01 -8.08 2.26
CA LEU A 26 -1.48 -7.26 3.35
C LEU A 26 0.04 -7.38 3.43
N GLU A 27 0.57 -8.59 3.33
CA GLU A 27 2.01 -8.86 3.30
C GLU A 27 2.70 -8.14 2.13
N GLN A 28 2.11 -8.20 0.93
CA GLN A 28 2.63 -7.46 -0.23
C GLN A 28 2.65 -5.94 0.00
N CYS A 29 1.61 -5.37 0.63
CA CYS A 29 1.59 -3.95 0.96
C CYS A 29 2.70 -3.58 1.96
N ILE A 30 2.93 -4.41 2.98
CA ILE A 30 3.97 -4.19 3.99
C ILE A 30 5.36 -4.29 3.36
N GLU A 31 5.61 -5.30 2.53
CA GLU A 31 6.91 -5.45 1.87
C GLU A 31 7.20 -4.28 0.94
N ALA A 32 6.20 -3.79 0.19
CA ALA A 32 6.35 -2.58 -0.60
C ALA A 32 6.66 -1.34 0.26
N ALA A 33 6.01 -1.21 1.43
CA ALA A 33 6.24 -0.08 2.34
C ALA A 33 7.64 -0.11 2.98
N ARG A 34 8.16 -1.29 3.34
CA ARG A 34 9.49 -1.48 3.96
C ARG A 34 10.65 -1.08 3.05
N LEU A 35 10.42 -1.01 1.74
CA LEU A 35 11.43 -0.57 0.77
C LEU A 35 11.54 0.96 0.68
N ALA A 36 10.71 1.71 1.40
CA ALA A 36 10.82 3.16 1.44
C ALA A 36 12.17 3.61 2.02
N PRO A 37 12.72 4.75 1.58
CA PRO A 37 13.85 5.35 2.25
C PRO A 37 13.46 5.84 3.65
N SER A 38 14.41 5.79 4.57
CA SER A 38 14.29 6.37 5.91
C SER A 38 15.54 7.17 6.25
N ALA A 39 15.41 8.11 7.19
CA ALA A 39 16.55 8.88 7.68
C ALA A 39 17.63 7.90 8.16
N CYS A 40 18.85 8.03 7.63
CA CYS A 40 19.98 7.14 7.95
C CYS A 40 19.72 5.63 7.69
N ASN A 41 18.73 5.28 6.85
CA ASN A 41 18.24 3.90 6.69
C ASN A 41 17.89 3.22 8.03
N SER A 42 17.42 4.01 9.00
CA SER A 42 17.17 3.56 10.38
C SER A 42 15.73 3.12 10.62
N GLN A 43 14.96 2.88 9.54
CA GLN A 43 13.58 2.39 9.58
C GLN A 43 13.37 1.27 10.59
#